data_AF-A0A9W8NK33-F1
#
_entry.id   AF-A0A9W8NK33-F1
#
_cell.length_a   1.000
_cell.length_b   1.000
_cell.length_c   1.000
_cell.angle_alpha   90.00
_cell.angle_beta   90.00
_cell.angle_gamma   90.00
#
_symmetry.space_group_name_H-M   'P 1'
#
loop_
_entity.id
_entity.type
_entity.pdbx_description
1 polymer ?
#
loop_
_entity_poly.entity_id
_entity_poly.type
_entity_poly.pdbx_seq_one_letter_code
_entity_poly.pdbx_strand_id
1 'polypeptide(L)'
;MFKALEEFKTARLDEAALGRLIRLSPNNRAALLNTMVKCAAIMKDKPKESKYCLDIITSCGSMLEIADTPPQDVGFPGFLKLPREIRDRIYDIYLNSSPKAAAIIPHPKKDNCACAPHEPPPYLKFHKMQMDLAFTSKQVSAEVLIKFYRRRTFHFPCACEMNYHLTNNVLLKTAMTHMMFHWCGERADVGIRQLQNMRQLEELTIIISKTTTRLLTKREHEIRQFFGTKRGSQGHLTDSLGWDELVGIRGLKKVKVEHVEKRKADRRTDGEKSSLKNMLASYLLRSADDDK
;
A
#
# COMPACT_ATOMS: atom_id res chain seq x y z
N MET A 1 -18.42 -35.75 14.96
CA MET A 1 -19.16 -35.04 16.02
C MET A 1 -18.57 -35.25 17.41
N PHE A 2 -18.38 -36.48 17.90
CA PHE A 2 -17.80 -36.69 19.24
C PHE A 2 -16.39 -36.13 19.43
N LYS A 3 -15.56 -36.09 18.37
CA LYS A 3 -14.28 -35.36 18.40
C LYS A 3 -14.45 -33.86 18.75
N ALA A 4 -15.46 -33.19 18.19
CA ALA A 4 -15.74 -31.79 18.49
C ALA A 4 -16.25 -31.60 19.93
N LEU A 5 -16.99 -32.58 20.47
CA LEU A 5 -17.36 -32.59 21.89
C LEU A 5 -16.14 -32.76 22.80
N GLU A 6 -15.19 -33.62 22.42
CA GLU A 6 -13.95 -33.83 23.18
C GLU A 6 -13.07 -32.58 23.15
N GLU A 7 -12.96 -31.91 22.00
CA GLU A 7 -12.29 -30.61 21.86
C GLU A 7 -12.95 -29.52 22.72
N PHE A 8 -14.29 -29.53 22.84
CA PHE A 8 -15.01 -28.64 23.74
C PHE A 8 -14.74 -28.95 25.22
N LYS A 9 -14.81 -30.23 25.62
CA LYS A 9 -14.51 -30.67 27.00
C LYS A 9 -13.06 -30.39 27.42
N THR A 10 -12.13 -30.34 26.46
CA THR A 10 -10.72 -30.01 26.69
C THR A 10 -10.41 -28.52 26.51
N ALA A 11 -11.44 -27.66 26.43
CA ALA A 11 -11.34 -26.22 26.24
C ALA A 11 -10.56 -25.77 24.99
N ARG A 12 -10.44 -26.64 23.98
CA ARG A 12 -9.84 -26.34 22.67
C ARG A 12 -10.85 -25.76 21.69
N LEU A 13 -12.14 -25.93 21.97
CA LEU A 13 -13.26 -25.38 21.22
C LEU A 13 -14.17 -24.61 22.17
N ASP A 14 -14.57 -23.39 21.81
CA ASP A 14 -15.53 -22.61 22.58
C ASP A 14 -16.97 -23.06 22.32
N GLU A 15 -17.87 -22.78 23.28
CA GLU A 15 -19.29 -23.13 23.20
C GLU A 15 -19.95 -22.58 21.92
N ALA A 16 -19.58 -21.35 21.55
CA ALA A 16 -20.11 -20.69 20.36
C ALA A 16 -19.65 -21.37 19.05
N ALA A 17 -18.40 -21.83 18.93
CA ALA A 17 -17.96 -22.57 17.74
C ALA A 17 -18.58 -23.96 17.67
N LEU A 18 -18.70 -24.68 18.80
CA LEU A 18 -19.41 -25.96 18.83
C LEU A 18 -20.87 -25.79 18.40
N GLY A 19 -21.56 -24.79 18.95
CA GLY A 19 -22.93 -24.46 18.58
C GLY A 19 -23.07 -24.09 17.09
N ARG A 20 -22.14 -23.31 16.52
CA ARG A 20 -22.13 -22.98 15.09
C ARG A 20 -21.91 -24.21 14.20
N LEU A 21 -20.99 -25.10 14.55
CA LEU A 21 -20.70 -26.33 13.80
C LEU A 21 -21.93 -27.24 13.65
N ILE A 22 -22.79 -27.24 14.66
CA ILE A 22 -24.03 -28.02 14.67
C ILE A 22 -25.16 -27.26 13.98
N ARG A 23 -25.35 -25.98 14.29
CA ARG A 23 -26.45 -25.15 13.79
C ARG A 23 -26.38 -24.89 12.29
N LEU A 24 -25.17 -24.69 11.76
CA LEU A 24 -24.96 -24.35 10.34
C LEU A 24 -24.88 -25.57 9.42
N SER A 25 -24.88 -26.79 9.97
CA SER A 25 -24.81 -28.04 9.19
C SER A 25 -26.00 -28.95 9.51
N PRO A 26 -27.03 -28.99 8.64
CA PRO A 26 -28.16 -29.91 8.79
C PRO A 26 -27.73 -31.36 8.92
N ASN A 27 -26.65 -31.76 8.24
CA ASN A 27 -26.08 -33.10 8.31
C ASN A 27 -25.51 -33.42 9.69
N ASN A 28 -24.85 -32.46 10.35
CA ASN A 28 -24.33 -32.67 11.71
C ASN A 28 -25.46 -32.81 12.73
N ARG A 29 -26.52 -32.00 12.59
CA ARG A 29 -27.70 -32.09 13.45
C ARG A 29 -28.43 -33.42 13.26
N ALA A 30 -28.63 -33.84 12.01
CA ALA A 30 -29.23 -35.13 11.68
C ALA A 30 -28.39 -36.30 12.21
N ALA A 31 -27.05 -36.22 12.12
CA ALA A 31 -26.16 -37.25 12.65
C ALA A 31 -26.34 -37.43 14.17
N LEU A 32 -26.44 -36.34 14.94
CA LEU A 32 -26.67 -36.41 16.39
C LEU A 32 -28.00 -37.07 16.73
N LEU A 33 -29.09 -36.64 16.08
CA LEU A 33 -30.43 -37.21 16.29
C LEU A 33 -30.48 -38.69 15.89
N ASN A 34 -29.89 -39.05 14.74
CA ASN A 34 -29.82 -40.43 14.28
C ASN A 34 -29.01 -41.31 15.24
N THR A 35 -27.93 -40.79 15.83
CA THR A 35 -27.18 -41.49 16.87
C THR A 35 -28.04 -41.73 18.11
N MET A 36 -28.80 -40.73 18.57
CA MET A 36 -29.71 -40.90 19.71
C MET A 36 -30.77 -41.98 19.46
N VAL A 37 -31.39 -41.96 18.27
CA VAL A 37 -32.40 -42.96 17.87
C VAL A 37 -31.80 -44.37 17.81
N LYS A 38 -30.59 -44.51 17.25
CA LYS A 38 -29.88 -45.81 17.20
C LYS A 38 -29.54 -46.32 18.61
N CYS A 39 -29.06 -45.45 19.49
CA CYS A 39 -28.80 -45.81 20.89
C CYS A 39 -30.08 -46.25 21.61
N ALA A 40 -31.20 -45.54 21.40
CA ALA A 40 -32.49 -45.92 21.98
C ALA A 40 -32.99 -47.30 21.49
N ALA A 41 -32.78 -47.63 20.21
CA ALA A 41 -33.08 -48.95 19.68
C ALA A 41 -32.21 -50.05 20.32
N ILE A 42 -30.90 -49.80 20.46
CA ILE A 42 -29.97 -50.75 21.11
C ILE A 42 -30.35 -50.97 22.59
N MET A 43 -30.78 -49.93 23.31
CA MET A 43 -31.25 -50.06 24.69
C MET A 43 -32.44 -51.02 24.82
N LYS A 44 -33.35 -50.99 23.83
CA LYS A 44 -34.51 -51.89 23.77
C LYS A 44 -34.09 -53.34 23.54
N ASP A 45 -33.15 -53.57 22.62
CA ASP A 45 -32.75 -54.92 22.21
C ASP A 45 -31.67 -55.54 23.11
N LYS A 46 -30.87 -54.71 23.77
CA LYS A 46 -29.72 -55.12 24.61
C LYS A 46 -29.68 -54.34 25.93
N PRO A 47 -30.46 -54.77 26.94
CA PRO A 47 -30.54 -54.07 28.22
C PRO A 47 -29.19 -53.91 28.95
N LYS A 48 -28.24 -54.82 28.73
CA LYS A 48 -26.89 -54.77 29.31
C LYS A 48 -26.05 -53.59 28.80
N GLU A 49 -26.32 -53.08 27.59
CA GLU A 49 -25.61 -51.95 26.99
C GLU A 49 -26.27 -50.59 27.31
N SER A 50 -27.37 -50.60 28.10
CA SER A 50 -28.20 -49.42 28.31
C SER A 50 -27.48 -48.23 28.91
N LYS A 51 -26.55 -48.49 29.84
CA LYS A 51 -25.76 -47.42 30.49
C LYS A 51 -24.91 -46.65 29.48
N TYR A 52 -24.19 -47.38 28.61
CA TYR A 52 -23.36 -46.77 27.57
C TYR A 52 -24.19 -46.00 26.54
N CYS A 53 -25.35 -46.56 26.15
CA CYS A 53 -26.25 -45.89 25.22
C CYS A 53 -26.81 -44.58 25.82
N LEU A 54 -27.13 -44.58 27.11
CA LEU A 54 -27.61 -43.39 27.82
C LEU A 54 -26.53 -42.30 27.88
N ASP A 55 -25.27 -42.65 28.11
CA ASP A 55 -24.15 -41.69 28.13
C ASP A 55 -23.96 -41.01 26.76
N ILE A 56 -24.12 -41.77 25.67
CA ILE A 56 -24.07 -41.25 24.31
C ILE A 56 -25.25 -40.34 24.02
N ILE A 57 -26.47 -40.75 24.39
CA ILE A 57 -27.69 -39.95 24.23
C ILE A 57 -27.55 -38.62 24.98
N THR A 58 -27.07 -38.67 26.22
CA THR A 58 -26.84 -37.48 27.06
C THR A 58 -25.83 -36.55 26.41
N SER A 59 -24.72 -37.09 25.91
CA SER A 59 -23.69 -36.32 25.19
C SER A 59 -24.22 -35.66 23.91
N CYS A 60 -25.08 -36.36 23.16
CA CYS A 60 -25.78 -35.79 22.01
C CYS A 60 -26.76 -34.70 22.40
N GLY A 61 -27.50 -34.90 23.51
CA GLY A 61 -28.42 -33.91 24.08
C GLY A 61 -27.70 -32.62 24.46
N SER A 62 -26.61 -32.69 25.21
CA SER A 62 -25.83 -31.50 25.60
C SER A 62 -25.28 -30.74 24.39
N MET A 63 -24.85 -31.44 23.33
CA MET A 63 -24.43 -30.79 22.09
C MET A 63 -25.57 -30.05 21.39
N LEU A 64 -26.79 -30.61 21.42
CA LEU A 64 -27.97 -29.98 20.83
C LEU A 64 -28.43 -28.77 21.66
N GLU A 65 -28.37 -28.83 22.99
CA GLU A 65 -28.68 -27.70 23.88
C GLU A 65 -27.74 -26.51 23.62
N ILE A 66 -26.44 -26.75 23.47
CA ILE A 66 -25.45 -25.74 23.08
C ILE A 66 -25.78 -25.15 21.70
N ALA A 67 -26.24 -25.98 20.77
CA ALA A 67 -26.61 -25.54 19.42
C ALA A 67 -27.94 -24.75 19.38
N ASP A 68 -28.86 -25.03 20.30
CA ASP A 68 -30.18 -24.40 20.36
C ASP A 68 -30.18 -23.12 21.19
N THR A 69 -29.18 -22.94 22.06
CA THR A 69 -28.93 -21.68 22.76
C THR A 69 -28.55 -20.60 21.73
N PRO A 70 -29.31 -19.51 21.57
CA PRO A 70 -28.91 -18.41 20.70
C PRO A 70 -27.59 -17.84 21.23
N PRO A 71 -26.57 -17.65 20.38
CA PRO A 71 -25.32 -17.11 20.87
C PRO A 71 -25.60 -15.72 21.45
N GLN A 72 -25.18 -15.48 22.69
CA GLN A 72 -25.25 -14.16 23.30
C GLN A 72 -24.60 -13.16 22.34
N ASP A 73 -25.39 -12.17 21.93
CA ASP A 73 -25.12 -11.11 20.96
C ASP A 73 -23.67 -11.10 20.44
N VAL A 74 -23.37 -12.03 19.51
CA VAL A 74 -22.11 -12.02 18.79
C VAL A 74 -22.26 -10.91 17.79
N GLY A 75 -21.94 -9.69 18.27
CA GLY A 75 -21.92 -8.49 17.47
C GLY A 75 -21.08 -8.65 16.19
N PHE A 76 -21.02 -7.60 15.40
CA PHE A 76 -20.30 -7.57 14.13
C PHE A 76 -18.94 -8.30 14.23
N PRO A 77 -18.65 -9.27 13.34
CA PRO A 77 -17.41 -10.03 13.41
C PRO A 77 -16.24 -9.05 13.45
N GLY A 78 -15.29 -9.28 14.37
CA GLY A 78 -14.14 -8.38 14.51
C GLY A 78 -13.50 -8.11 13.14
N PHE A 79 -13.17 -6.85 12.85
CA PHE A 79 -12.84 -6.36 11.51
C PHE A 79 -11.87 -7.26 10.71
N LEU A 80 -10.86 -7.85 11.37
CA LEU A 80 -9.89 -8.74 10.74
C LEU A 80 -10.45 -10.11 10.32
N LYS A 81 -11.61 -10.53 10.85
CA LYS A 81 -12.35 -11.74 10.47
C LYS A 81 -13.17 -11.54 9.19
N LEU A 82 -13.36 -10.31 8.74
CA LEU A 82 -14.03 -10.03 7.47
C LEU A 82 -13.17 -10.53 6.30
N PRO A 83 -13.77 -11.01 5.19
CA PRO A 83 -13.05 -11.26 3.94
C PRO A 83 -12.25 -10.05 3.46
N ARG A 84 -11.15 -10.32 2.76
CA ARG A 84 -10.21 -9.28 2.31
C ARG A 84 -10.90 -8.22 1.46
N GLU A 85 -11.81 -8.66 0.60
CA GLU A 85 -12.58 -7.84 -0.32
C GLU A 85 -13.46 -6.83 0.42
N ILE A 86 -14.05 -7.24 1.55
CA ILE A 86 -14.87 -6.35 2.39
C ILE A 86 -13.97 -5.33 3.11
N ARG A 87 -12.85 -5.78 3.69
CA ARG A 87 -11.88 -4.86 4.33
C ARG A 87 -11.36 -3.83 3.35
N ASP A 88 -11.03 -4.27 2.14
CA ASP A 88 -10.56 -3.41 1.06
C ASP A 88 -11.59 -2.35 0.67
N ARG A 89 -12.89 -2.68 0.61
CA ARG A 89 -13.96 -1.70 0.39
C ARG A 89 -14.08 -0.70 1.55
N ILE A 90 -13.94 -1.16 2.79
CA ILE A 90 -13.96 -0.27 3.97
C ILE A 90 -12.78 0.70 3.92
N TYR A 91 -11.58 0.23 3.55
CA TYR A 91 -10.42 1.10 3.33
C TYR A 91 -10.67 2.12 2.22
N ASP A 92 -11.34 1.73 1.13
CA ASP A 92 -11.65 2.68 0.06
C ASP A 92 -12.59 3.79 0.52
N ILE A 93 -13.60 3.45 1.32
CA ILE A 93 -14.51 4.43 1.93
C ILE A 93 -13.74 5.35 2.87
N TYR A 94 -12.92 4.79 3.76
CA TYR A 94 -12.09 5.54 4.70
C TYR A 94 -11.13 6.51 3.99
N LEU A 95 -10.48 6.07 2.91
CA LEU A 95 -9.55 6.91 2.15
C LEU A 95 -10.26 7.92 1.25
N ASN A 96 -11.55 7.74 0.97
CA ASN A 96 -12.39 8.62 0.15
C ASN A 96 -13.09 9.74 0.91
N SER A 97 -13.27 9.60 2.23
CA SER A 97 -13.90 10.63 3.06
C SER A 97 -13.08 11.93 3.12
N SER A 98 -11.78 11.86 2.79
CA SER A 98 -10.92 13.03 2.63
C SER A 98 -11.03 13.60 1.21
N PRO A 99 -11.13 14.94 1.03
CA PRO A 99 -11.14 15.56 -0.29
C PRO A 99 -9.94 15.06 -1.10
N LYS A 100 -10.13 14.87 -2.42
CA LYS A 100 -9.06 14.45 -3.33
C LYS A 100 -7.93 15.48 -3.30
N ALA A 101 -6.99 15.34 -2.38
CA ALA A 101 -5.72 16.05 -2.46
C ALA A 101 -5.09 15.65 -3.80
N ALA A 102 -4.86 16.66 -4.66
CA ALA A 102 -4.31 16.44 -6.00
C ALA A 102 -2.92 15.78 -5.93
N ALA A 103 -2.16 16.07 -4.89
CA ALA A 103 -0.93 15.38 -4.53
C ALA A 103 -0.70 15.43 -3.00
N ILE A 104 -0.02 14.41 -2.47
CA ILE A 104 0.41 14.32 -1.07
C ILE A 104 1.87 14.75 -0.98
N ILE A 105 2.17 15.72 -0.12
CA ILE A 105 3.54 16.08 0.21
C ILE A 105 3.94 15.36 1.51
N PRO A 106 4.99 14.53 1.49
CA PRO A 106 5.49 13.88 2.70
C PRO A 106 5.92 14.87 3.78
N HIS A 107 5.71 14.47 5.03
CA HIS A 107 6.11 15.21 6.23
C HIS A 107 6.67 14.23 7.28
N PRO A 108 7.68 14.59 8.09
CA PRO A 108 8.42 15.86 8.08
C PRO A 108 9.34 16.00 6.87
N LYS A 109 9.76 17.24 6.58
CA LYS A 109 10.82 17.49 5.59
C LYS A 109 12.15 16.98 6.12
N LYS A 110 13.11 16.74 5.25
CA LYS A 110 14.50 16.50 5.63
C LYS A 110 15.08 17.76 6.26
N ASP A 111 15.57 17.65 7.49
CA ASP A 111 16.03 18.80 8.29
C ASP A 111 17.11 19.66 7.61
N ASN A 112 18.00 19.04 6.82
CA ASN A 112 19.15 19.72 6.19
C ASN A 112 19.12 19.61 4.65
N CYS A 113 18.00 19.99 4.04
CA CYS A 113 17.92 20.10 2.59
C CYS A 113 18.24 21.54 2.13
N ALA A 114 19.39 21.75 1.49
CA ALA A 114 19.77 23.05 0.92
C ALA A 114 19.08 23.38 -0.42
N CYS A 115 18.12 22.55 -0.84
CA CYS A 115 17.36 22.80 -2.06
C CYS A 115 16.44 24.00 -1.84
N ALA A 116 16.33 24.88 -2.84
CA ALA A 116 15.38 25.98 -2.76
C ALA A 116 13.99 25.44 -2.43
N PRO A 117 13.28 25.99 -1.44
CA PRO A 117 11.96 25.52 -1.08
C PRO A 117 11.04 25.81 -2.26
N HIS A 118 10.76 24.79 -3.09
CA HIS A 118 9.67 24.84 -4.07
C HIS A 118 8.31 24.66 -3.37
N GLU A 119 8.21 25.21 -2.17
CA GLU A 119 7.06 25.13 -1.32
C GLU A 119 5.96 26.01 -1.90
N PRO A 120 4.70 25.56 -1.80
CA PRO A 120 3.61 26.48 -2.03
C PRO A 120 3.73 27.65 -1.03
N PRO A 121 3.36 28.87 -1.46
CA PRO A 121 3.39 30.03 -0.60
C PRO A 121 2.73 29.78 0.78
N PRO A 122 3.19 30.45 1.84
CA PRO A 122 2.77 30.18 3.23
C PRO A 122 1.26 30.32 3.51
N TYR A 123 0.48 30.89 2.60
CA TYR A 123 -0.99 30.96 2.70
C TYR A 123 -1.71 29.66 2.28
N LEU A 124 -1.04 28.72 1.60
CA LEU A 124 -1.62 27.43 1.24
C LEU A 124 -1.60 26.50 2.45
N LYS A 125 -2.74 26.40 3.12
CA LYS A 125 -2.94 25.50 4.26
C LYS A 125 -2.87 24.04 3.79
N PHE A 126 -1.92 23.30 4.35
CA PHE A 126 -1.89 21.85 4.19
C PHE A 126 -2.88 21.21 5.14
N HIS A 127 -3.76 20.38 4.60
CA HIS A 127 -4.61 19.53 5.42
C HIS A 127 -3.89 18.22 5.67
N LYS A 128 -3.66 17.90 6.95
CA LYS A 128 -3.18 16.58 7.34
C LYS A 128 -4.23 15.55 6.92
N MET A 129 -3.78 14.51 6.23
CA MET A 129 -4.68 13.41 5.89
C MET A 129 -4.97 12.61 7.16
N GLN A 130 -6.26 12.35 7.41
CA GLN A 130 -6.66 11.49 8.51
C GLN A 130 -6.19 10.05 8.22
N MET A 131 -5.34 9.53 9.10
CA MET A 131 -4.71 8.21 8.96
C MET A 131 -4.82 7.38 10.24
N ASP A 132 -5.74 7.73 11.15
CA ASP A 132 -6.01 7.04 12.42
C ASP A 132 -6.12 5.51 12.27
N LEU A 133 -6.74 5.04 11.18
CA LEU A 133 -6.89 3.61 10.91
C LEU A 133 -5.53 2.90 10.76
N ALA A 134 -4.53 3.59 10.22
CA ALA A 134 -3.17 3.07 10.06
C ALA A 134 -2.41 2.90 11.39
N PHE A 135 -2.93 3.45 12.49
CA PHE A 135 -2.34 3.35 13.82
C PHE A 135 -3.03 2.33 14.73
N THR A 136 -4.05 1.62 14.25
CA THR A 136 -4.84 0.68 15.06
C THR A 136 -4.14 -0.64 15.34
N SER A 137 -3.50 -1.24 14.32
CA SER A 137 -2.74 -2.49 14.45
C SER A 137 -1.75 -2.62 13.30
N LYS A 138 -0.69 -3.44 13.47
CA LYS A 138 0.31 -3.68 12.41
C LYS A 138 -0.31 -4.21 11.11
N GLN A 139 -1.27 -5.15 11.23
CA GLN A 139 -1.93 -5.72 10.07
C GLN A 139 -2.76 -4.67 9.34
N VAL A 140 -3.66 -3.97 10.05
CA VAL A 140 -4.50 -2.93 9.44
C VAL A 140 -3.63 -1.81 8.85
N SER A 141 -2.56 -1.43 9.55
CA SER A 141 -1.57 -0.45 9.08
C SER A 141 -0.99 -0.84 7.72
N ALA A 142 -0.48 -2.06 7.57
CA ALA A 142 0.07 -2.53 6.31
C ALA A 142 -0.99 -2.54 5.19
N GLU A 143 -2.20 -3.04 5.48
CA GLU A 143 -3.27 -3.12 4.47
C GLU A 143 -3.72 -1.74 3.99
N VAL A 144 -3.97 -0.79 4.91
CA VAL A 144 -4.44 0.55 4.57
C VAL A 144 -3.35 1.41 3.93
N LEU A 145 -2.09 1.30 4.40
CA LEU A 145 -0.98 2.08 3.86
C LEU A 145 -0.63 1.66 2.43
N ILE A 146 -0.66 0.37 2.11
CA ILE A 146 -0.46 -0.11 0.74
C ILE A 146 -1.52 0.50 -0.19
N LYS A 147 -2.80 0.46 0.21
CA LYS A 147 -3.88 1.09 -0.56
C LYS A 147 -3.70 2.59 -0.70
N PHE A 148 -3.32 3.26 0.39
CA PHE A 148 -3.06 4.69 0.40
C PHE A 148 -1.93 5.07 -0.58
N TYR A 149 -0.79 4.38 -0.53
CA TYR A 149 0.36 4.65 -1.39
C TYR A 149 0.09 4.38 -2.87
N ARG A 150 -0.72 3.36 -3.19
CA ARG A 150 -1.11 3.04 -4.57
C ARG A 150 -2.10 4.04 -5.18
N ARG A 151 -2.83 4.77 -4.34
CA ARG A 151 -3.95 5.62 -4.78
C ARG A 151 -3.58 7.09 -4.91
N ARG A 152 -2.52 7.52 -4.23
CA ARG A 152 -2.14 8.94 -4.16
C ARG A 152 -0.89 9.21 -4.99
N THR A 153 -0.84 10.40 -5.56
CA THR A 153 0.38 10.94 -6.16
C THR A 153 1.21 11.60 -5.09
N PHE A 154 2.46 11.16 -4.91
CA PHE A 154 3.38 11.77 -3.96
C PHE A 154 4.19 12.86 -4.64
N HIS A 155 4.15 14.06 -4.08
CA HIS A 155 4.88 15.22 -4.56
C HIS A 155 6.08 15.50 -3.68
N PHE A 156 7.27 15.30 -4.22
CA PHE A 156 8.53 15.62 -3.57
C PHE A 156 9.04 17.00 -4.02
N PRO A 157 9.28 17.93 -3.08
CA PRO A 157 9.77 19.28 -3.39
C PRO A 157 11.15 19.31 -4.06
N CYS A 158 11.94 18.25 -3.95
CA CYS A 158 13.19 18.04 -4.68
C CYS A 158 13.58 16.55 -4.67
N ALA A 159 14.58 16.17 -5.47
CA ALA A 159 15.06 14.79 -5.50
C ALA A 159 15.80 14.37 -4.21
N CYS A 160 16.34 15.31 -3.44
CA CYS A 160 16.94 15.03 -2.13
C CYS A 160 15.91 14.59 -1.08
N GLU A 161 14.75 15.25 -1.03
CA GLU A 161 13.61 14.87 -0.18
C GLU A 161 13.06 13.51 -0.60
N MET A 162 12.90 13.30 -1.91
CA MET A 162 12.52 12.01 -2.47
C MET A 162 13.46 10.90 -1.98
N ASN A 163 14.78 11.09 -2.09
CA ASN A 163 15.75 10.12 -1.60
C ASN A 163 15.58 9.82 -0.11
N TYR A 164 15.41 10.85 0.72
CA TYR A 164 15.23 10.71 2.16
C TYR A 164 14.00 9.84 2.48
N HIS A 165 12.85 10.16 1.88
CA HIS A 165 11.62 9.41 2.16
C HIS A 165 11.65 7.98 1.60
N LEU A 166 12.20 7.76 0.40
CA LEU A 166 12.32 6.43 -0.19
C LEU A 166 13.31 5.54 0.56
N THR A 167 14.34 6.12 1.18
CA THR A 167 15.33 5.38 1.98
C THR A 167 14.74 4.98 3.33
N ASN A 168 14.01 5.88 4.00
CA ASN A 168 13.53 5.66 5.36
C ASN A 168 12.15 4.97 5.42
N ASN A 169 11.43 4.86 4.30
CA ASN A 169 10.11 4.24 4.26
C ASN A 169 10.03 3.18 3.15
N VAL A 170 10.39 1.94 3.53
CA VAL A 170 10.37 0.78 2.63
C VAL A 170 8.98 0.54 2.05
N LEU A 171 7.92 0.69 2.85
CA LEU A 171 6.56 0.45 2.41
C LEU A 171 6.10 1.48 1.36
N LEU A 172 6.44 2.75 1.54
CA LEU A 172 6.23 3.78 0.52
C LEU A 172 6.97 3.41 -0.76
N LYS A 173 8.25 3.04 -0.66
CA LYS A 173 9.08 2.68 -1.82
C LYS A 173 8.56 1.47 -2.58
N THR A 174 7.94 0.48 -1.91
CA THR A 174 7.43 -0.74 -2.57
C THR A 174 5.96 -0.67 -2.98
N ALA A 175 5.18 0.27 -2.47
CA ALA A 175 3.75 0.39 -2.78
C ALA A 175 3.38 1.59 -3.65
N MET A 176 4.23 2.62 -3.73
CA MET A 176 3.93 3.84 -4.48
C MET A 176 3.92 3.59 -6.00
N THR A 177 2.82 4.01 -6.64
CA THR A 177 2.54 3.83 -8.08
C THR A 177 2.58 5.14 -8.87
N HIS A 178 2.34 6.29 -8.22
CA HIS A 178 2.30 7.60 -8.85
C HIS A 178 3.18 8.57 -8.08
N MET A 179 4.10 9.25 -8.77
CA MET A 179 4.86 10.33 -8.12
C MET A 179 5.10 11.53 -9.02
N MET A 180 5.46 12.61 -8.34
CA MET A 180 5.86 13.87 -8.91
C MET A 180 7.05 14.40 -8.12
N PHE A 181 8.09 14.90 -8.78
CA PHE A 181 9.21 15.54 -8.08
C PHE A 181 9.78 16.71 -8.86
N HIS A 182 10.34 17.70 -8.15
CA HIS A 182 11.14 18.74 -8.78
C HIS A 182 12.55 18.23 -9.03
N TRP A 183 12.99 18.33 -10.29
CA TRP A 183 14.32 17.92 -10.67
C TRP A 183 15.33 19.00 -10.27
N CYS A 184 15.81 18.90 -9.04
CA CYS A 184 16.82 19.76 -8.44
C CYS A 184 17.44 19.08 -7.20
N GLY A 185 18.56 19.63 -6.75
CA GLY A 185 19.24 19.26 -5.50
C GLY A 185 20.56 18.52 -5.68
N GLU A 186 21.42 18.64 -4.67
CA GLU A 186 22.81 18.13 -4.67
C GLU A 186 22.92 16.61 -4.73
N ARG A 187 21.83 15.90 -4.46
CA ARG A 187 21.75 14.43 -4.50
C ARG A 187 20.67 13.95 -5.46
N ALA A 188 20.45 14.70 -6.55
CA ALA A 188 19.41 14.37 -7.51
C ALA A 188 19.64 13.03 -8.20
N ASP A 189 20.88 12.73 -8.57
CA ASP A 189 21.35 11.45 -9.06
C ASP A 189 21.00 10.29 -8.10
N VAL A 190 21.36 10.41 -6.82
CA VAL A 190 21.10 9.36 -5.82
C VAL A 190 19.61 9.14 -5.62
N GLY A 191 18.83 10.22 -5.57
CA GLY A 191 17.37 10.15 -5.43
C GLY A 191 16.72 9.49 -6.64
N ILE A 192 17.04 9.94 -7.84
CA ILE A 192 16.47 9.41 -9.09
C ILE A 192 16.88 7.93 -9.28
N ARG A 193 18.09 7.54 -8.86
CA ARG A 193 18.53 6.13 -8.89
C ARG A 193 17.62 5.20 -8.09
N GLN A 194 16.98 5.68 -7.02
CA GLN A 194 16.04 4.87 -6.24
C GLN A 194 14.86 4.37 -7.09
N LEU A 195 14.48 5.13 -8.13
CA LEU A 195 13.33 4.85 -8.98
C LEU A 195 13.55 3.67 -9.92
N GLN A 196 14.80 3.39 -10.30
CA GLN A 196 15.14 2.27 -11.19
C GLN A 196 14.73 0.90 -10.60
N ASN A 197 14.63 0.82 -9.27
CA ASN A 197 14.25 -0.41 -8.55
C ASN A 197 12.75 -0.47 -8.19
N MET A 198 11.95 0.51 -8.60
CA MET A 198 10.54 0.62 -8.24
C MET A 198 9.63 0.06 -9.34
N ARG A 199 9.52 -1.26 -9.44
CA ARG A 199 8.77 -1.93 -10.52
C ARG A 199 7.27 -1.64 -10.52
N GLN A 200 6.70 -1.25 -9.39
CA GLN A 200 5.29 -0.89 -9.27
C GLN A 200 5.01 0.57 -9.64
N LEU A 201 6.03 1.38 -9.92
CA LEU A 201 5.85 2.77 -10.34
C LEU A 201 5.25 2.79 -11.75
N GLU A 202 4.09 3.44 -11.91
CA GLU A 202 3.35 3.47 -13.17
C GLU A 202 3.37 4.85 -13.82
N GLU A 203 3.23 5.92 -13.02
CA GLU A 203 3.21 7.30 -13.51
C GLU A 203 4.30 8.15 -12.84
N LEU A 204 5.11 8.84 -13.66
CA LEU A 204 6.13 9.77 -13.22
C LEU A 204 5.91 11.17 -13.80
N THR A 205 5.85 12.17 -12.93
CA THR A 205 5.81 13.59 -13.31
C THR A 205 7.08 14.30 -12.86
N ILE A 206 7.81 14.89 -13.81
CA ILE A 206 9.06 15.60 -13.54
C ILE A 206 8.81 17.09 -13.70
N ILE A 207 9.03 17.84 -12.62
CA ILE A 207 8.88 19.29 -12.62
C ILE A 207 10.25 19.92 -12.88
N ILE A 208 10.36 20.67 -13.97
CA ILE A 208 11.57 21.38 -14.37
C ILE A 208 11.48 22.88 -14.09
N SER A 209 12.63 23.49 -13.81
CA SER A 209 12.80 24.93 -13.66
C SER A 209 14.20 25.36 -14.12
N LYS A 210 14.51 26.64 -14.05
CA LYS A 210 15.90 27.10 -14.28
C LYS A 210 16.90 26.54 -13.26
N THR A 211 16.45 26.11 -12.07
CA THR A 211 17.36 25.50 -11.07
C THR A 211 17.77 24.08 -11.44
N THR A 212 17.07 23.43 -12.37
CA THR A 212 17.37 22.05 -12.79
C THR A 212 18.80 21.92 -13.34
N THR A 213 19.29 22.89 -14.11
CA THR A 213 20.65 22.90 -14.67
C THR A 213 21.69 23.57 -13.78
N ARG A 214 21.36 23.91 -12.53
CA ARG A 214 22.33 24.50 -11.60
C ARG A 214 23.43 23.51 -11.22
N LEU A 215 23.07 22.24 -11.08
CA LEU A 215 23.98 21.15 -10.74
C LEU A 215 24.10 20.23 -11.94
N LEU A 216 25.34 19.90 -12.29
CA LEU A 216 25.68 19.22 -13.53
C LEU A 216 26.12 17.79 -13.26
N THR A 217 26.00 16.95 -14.28
CA THR A 217 26.64 15.62 -14.30
C THR A 217 28.16 15.74 -14.19
N LYS A 218 28.80 14.68 -13.69
CA LYS A 218 30.28 14.60 -13.62
C LYS A 218 30.91 14.79 -15.00
N ARG A 219 30.34 14.15 -16.02
CA ARG A 219 30.76 14.27 -17.43
C ARG A 219 30.76 15.72 -17.90
N GLU A 220 29.68 16.47 -17.65
CA GLU A 220 29.62 17.87 -18.07
C GLU A 220 30.60 18.75 -17.28
N HIS A 221 30.82 18.46 -15.99
CA HIS A 221 31.82 19.17 -15.20
C HIS A 221 33.22 19.01 -15.79
N GLU A 222 33.59 17.78 -16.17
CA GLU A 222 34.86 17.48 -16.85
C GLU A 222 34.95 18.20 -18.21
N ILE A 223 33.90 18.14 -19.04
CA ILE A 223 33.89 18.85 -20.33
C ILE A 223 34.10 20.36 -20.15
N ARG A 224 33.45 20.99 -19.16
CA ARG A 224 33.60 22.43 -18.92
C ARG A 224 34.99 22.81 -18.43
N GLN A 225 35.69 21.91 -17.74
CA GLN A 225 37.07 22.12 -17.31
C GLN A 225 38.01 22.27 -18.52
N PHE A 226 37.80 21.49 -19.58
CA PHE A 226 38.67 21.48 -20.76
C PHE A 226 38.21 22.43 -21.89
N PHE A 227 36.90 22.60 -22.09
CA PHE A 227 36.34 23.34 -23.23
C PHE A 227 35.73 24.70 -22.85
N GLY A 228 35.74 25.05 -21.55
CA GLY A 228 35.23 26.33 -21.03
C GLY A 228 33.71 26.44 -20.99
N THR A 229 33.22 27.47 -20.30
CA THR A 229 31.79 27.66 -19.96
C THR A 229 30.95 28.29 -21.09
N LYS A 230 31.47 28.44 -22.31
CA LYS A 230 30.82 29.19 -23.40
C LYS A 230 29.56 28.52 -24.00
N ARG A 231 29.19 27.32 -23.52
CA ARG A 231 27.88 26.72 -23.84
C ARG A 231 26.81 27.49 -23.07
N GLY A 232 25.90 28.15 -23.79
CA GLY A 232 24.85 29.07 -23.34
C GLY A 232 24.49 29.09 -21.84
N SER A 233 24.28 30.29 -21.31
CA SER A 233 24.07 30.61 -19.88
C SER A 233 23.00 29.80 -19.13
N GLN A 234 22.15 29.02 -19.82
CA GLN A 234 21.08 28.22 -19.23
C GLN A 234 21.39 26.71 -19.11
N GLY A 235 22.47 26.20 -19.71
CA GLY A 235 22.84 24.75 -19.72
C GLY A 235 21.77 23.84 -20.36
N HIS A 236 22.13 22.68 -20.91
CA HIS A 236 21.12 21.75 -21.43
C HIS A 236 20.53 20.90 -20.30
N LEU A 237 19.24 20.57 -20.39
CA LEU A 237 18.58 19.71 -19.39
C LEU A 237 19.27 18.35 -19.24
N THR A 238 19.80 17.81 -20.34
CA THR A 238 20.58 16.56 -20.39
C THR A 238 21.90 16.60 -19.65
N ASP A 239 22.37 17.79 -19.29
CA ASP A 239 23.63 17.96 -18.56
C ASP A 239 23.40 18.05 -17.05
N SER A 240 22.13 18.09 -16.62
CA SER A 240 21.72 18.24 -15.23
C SER A 240 22.01 16.97 -14.42
N LEU A 241 22.40 17.14 -13.15
CA LEU A 241 22.64 16.03 -12.24
C LEU A 241 21.41 15.12 -12.13
N GLY A 242 21.59 13.82 -12.32
CA GLY A 242 20.52 12.83 -12.31
C GLY A 242 19.93 12.49 -13.68
N TRP A 243 20.42 13.10 -14.76
CA TRP A 243 20.00 12.78 -16.12
C TRP A 243 20.25 11.31 -16.47
N ASP A 244 21.46 10.81 -16.23
CA ASP A 244 21.87 9.45 -16.58
C ASP A 244 21.02 8.40 -15.83
N GLU A 245 20.70 8.66 -14.56
CA GLU A 245 19.79 7.82 -13.79
C GLU A 245 18.35 7.87 -14.31
N LEU A 246 17.88 9.04 -14.72
CA LEU A 246 16.52 9.26 -15.21
C LEU A 246 16.27 8.48 -16.50
N VAL A 247 17.19 8.56 -17.46
CA VAL A 247 17.10 7.80 -18.71
C VAL A 247 17.37 6.31 -18.53
N GLY A 248 17.81 5.86 -17.35
CA GLY A 248 17.91 4.44 -17.01
C GLY A 248 16.61 3.81 -16.50
N ILE A 249 15.57 4.61 -16.23
CA ILE A 249 14.27 4.09 -15.76
C ILE A 249 13.51 3.44 -16.93
N ARG A 250 12.79 2.35 -16.66
CA ARG A 250 11.99 1.58 -17.63
C ARG A 250 10.65 1.15 -17.03
N GLY A 251 9.72 0.72 -17.88
CA GLY A 251 8.48 0.06 -17.50
C GLY A 251 7.36 0.98 -17.01
N LEU A 252 7.49 2.30 -17.18
CA LEU A 252 6.42 3.22 -16.81
C LEU A 252 5.27 3.16 -17.81
N LYS A 253 4.04 3.36 -17.33
CA LYS A 253 2.85 3.50 -18.19
C LYS A 253 2.69 4.92 -18.71
N LYS A 254 3.20 5.91 -17.96
CA LYS A 254 3.00 7.32 -18.29
C LYS A 254 4.09 8.21 -17.74
N VAL A 255 4.53 9.15 -18.57
CA VAL A 255 5.51 10.18 -18.20
C VAL A 255 4.96 11.56 -18.51
N LYS A 256 5.12 12.47 -17.57
CA LYS A 256 4.79 13.89 -17.73
C LYS A 256 6.00 14.74 -17.38
N VAL A 257 6.12 15.86 -18.09
CA VAL A 257 7.05 16.93 -17.76
C VAL A 257 6.23 18.19 -17.58
N GLU A 258 6.39 18.84 -16.43
CA GLU A 258 5.69 20.07 -16.08
C GLU A 258 6.70 21.16 -15.74
N HIS A 259 6.30 22.41 -15.89
CA HIS A 259 7.09 23.51 -15.36
C HIS A 259 6.73 23.74 -13.90
N VAL A 260 7.72 24.20 -13.15
CA VAL A 260 7.46 24.79 -11.84
C VAL A 260 6.42 25.92 -11.94
N GLU A 261 5.61 26.09 -10.90
CA GLU A 261 4.75 27.26 -10.77
C GLU A 261 5.60 28.54 -10.77
N LYS A 262 5.19 29.57 -11.52
CA LYS A 262 5.94 30.84 -11.62
C LYS A 262 6.20 31.49 -10.26
N ARG A 263 5.35 31.23 -9.27
CA ARG A 263 5.49 31.76 -7.90
C ARG A 263 6.62 31.09 -7.12
N LYS A 264 7.06 29.90 -7.52
CA LYS A 264 8.03 29.06 -6.80
C LYS A 264 9.44 29.13 -7.39
N ALA A 265 9.55 29.25 -8.71
CA ALA A 265 10.81 29.45 -9.41
C ALA A 265 10.59 29.85 -10.86
N ASP A 266 11.66 30.30 -11.50
CA ASP A 266 11.67 30.61 -12.92
C ASP A 266 11.47 29.37 -13.79
N ARG A 267 10.56 29.52 -14.76
CA ARG A 267 10.31 28.48 -15.77
C ARG A 267 11.41 28.48 -16.83
N ARG A 268 11.57 27.31 -17.44
CA ARG A 268 12.28 27.12 -18.71
C ARG A 268 11.35 27.38 -19.89
N THR A 269 11.84 27.26 -21.11
CA THR A 269 11.02 27.40 -22.32
C THR A 269 10.06 26.21 -22.51
N ASP A 270 8.97 26.42 -23.24
CA ASP A 270 8.04 25.34 -23.61
C ASP A 270 8.64 24.35 -24.62
N GLY A 271 9.58 24.82 -25.45
CA GLY A 271 10.37 23.98 -26.34
C GLY A 271 11.20 22.96 -25.57
N GLU A 272 11.97 23.40 -24.57
CA GLU A 272 12.75 22.51 -23.70
C GLU A 272 11.88 21.49 -22.97
N LYS A 273 10.72 21.92 -22.46
CA LYS A 273 9.74 21.03 -21.81
C LYS A 273 9.23 19.95 -22.76
N SER A 274 8.86 20.34 -23.98
CA SER A 274 8.31 19.42 -24.98
C SER A 274 9.37 18.44 -25.47
N SER A 275 10.59 18.91 -25.75
CA SER A 275 11.72 18.07 -26.12
C SER A 275 12.08 17.07 -25.02
N LEU A 276 12.14 17.52 -23.76
CA LEU A 276 12.40 16.62 -22.63
C LEU A 276 11.29 15.57 -22.49
N LYS A 277 10.01 15.97 -22.59
CA LYS A 277 8.88 15.04 -22.52
C LYS A 277 9.00 13.94 -23.57
N ASN A 278 9.29 14.30 -24.83
CA ASN A 278 9.41 13.34 -25.93
C ASN A 278 10.60 12.39 -25.70
N MET A 279 11.74 12.94 -25.28
CA MET A 279 12.93 12.15 -24.98
C MET A 279 12.68 11.16 -23.85
N LEU A 280 12.11 11.62 -22.72
CA LEU A 280 11.80 10.73 -21.60
C LEU A 280 10.73 9.69 -21.96
N ALA A 281 9.71 10.04 -22.75
CA ALA A 281 8.73 9.06 -23.22
C ALA A 281 9.40 7.93 -24.01
N SER A 282 10.40 8.23 -24.84
CA SER A 282 11.13 7.22 -25.62
C SER A 282 12.00 6.27 -24.77
N TYR A 283 12.48 6.72 -23.60
CA TYR A 283 13.28 5.89 -22.70
C TYR A 283 12.43 5.16 -21.66
N LEU A 284 11.56 5.88 -20.96
CA LEU A 284 10.93 5.42 -19.72
C LEU A 284 9.72 4.50 -19.96
N LEU A 285 9.08 4.60 -21.13
CA LEU A 285 7.92 3.77 -21.50
C LEU A 285 8.32 2.43 -22.13
N ARG A 286 9.61 2.20 -22.41
CA ARG A 286 10.12 0.91 -22.88
C ARG A 286 9.90 -0.16 -21.82
N SER A 287 9.72 -1.41 -22.24
CA SER A 287 9.55 -2.51 -21.30
C SER A 287 10.80 -2.67 -20.43
N ALA A 288 10.62 -3.05 -19.17
CA ALA A 288 11.72 -3.36 -18.28
C ALA A 288 12.53 -4.59 -18.73
N ASP A 289 11.98 -5.40 -19.64
CA ASP A 289 12.63 -6.58 -20.19
C ASP A 289 13.35 -6.33 -21.53
N ASP A 290 13.21 -5.14 -22.14
CA ASP A 290 13.80 -4.83 -23.46
C ASP A 290 15.31 -4.57 -23.45
N ASP A 291 15.92 -4.45 -22.26
CA ASP A 291 17.36 -4.15 -22.07
C ASP A 291 18.14 -5.36 -21.50
N LYS A 292 17.58 -6.59 -21.57
CA LYS A 292 18.25 -7.85 -21.19
C LYS A 292 18.86 -8.57 -22.38
#